data_AF-A0A4Q3GU12-F1
#
_entry.id   AF-A0A4Q3GU12-F1
#
_cell.length_a   1.000
_cell.length_b   1.000
_cell.length_c   1.000
_cell.angle_alpha   90.00
_cell.angle_beta   90.00
_cell.angle_gamma   90.00
#
_symmetry.space_group_name_H-M   'P 1'
#
loop_
_entity.id
_entity.type
_entity.pdbx_description
1 polymer ?
#
loop_
_entity_poly.entity_id
_entity_poly.type
_entity_poly.pdbx_seq_one_letter_code
_entity_poly.pdbx_strand_id
1 'polypeptide(L)'
;MAIRPILIIPDARLRAVADHIVEVDEEIKALAKDMLDTMYDAPGIGLAAPQIGVMKRIVVMDLAPEGETPTPLVMINPEITKFGDEIQVTEEGCLSIPELYYEVERPSTVTVKYTDLDGQEVT
;
A
#
# COMPACT_ATOMS: atom_id res chain seq x y z
N MET A 1 -2.15 3.68 -16.74
CA MET A 1 -1.70 2.46 -17.46
C MET A 1 -0.23 2.64 -17.71
N ALA A 2 0.53 2.47 -16.65
CA ALA A 2 1.95 2.30 -16.68
C ALA A 2 2.30 1.32 -15.56
N ILE A 3 2.68 0.09 -15.93
CA ILE A 3 3.25 -0.87 -14.99
C ILE A 3 4.65 -0.36 -14.63
N ARG A 4 4.93 -0.24 -13.34
CA ARG A 4 6.20 0.30 -12.84
C ARG A 4 7.06 -0.81 -12.24
N PRO A 5 8.39 -0.76 -12.39
CA PRO A 5 9.26 -1.77 -11.81
C PRO A 5 9.18 -1.70 -10.28
N ILE A 6 9.01 -2.87 -9.66
CA ILE A 6 9.01 -3.01 -8.21
C ILE A 6 10.45 -3.17 -7.73
N LEU A 7 10.83 -2.35 -6.76
CA LEU A 7 12.12 -2.39 -6.10
C LEU A 7 12.20 -3.60 -5.17
N ILE A 8 13.33 -4.29 -5.22
CA ILE A 8 13.62 -5.45 -4.38
C ILE A 8 14.71 -5.08 -3.38
N ILE A 9 14.67 -5.67 -2.18
CA ILE A 9 15.76 -5.52 -1.20
C ILE A 9 17.11 -5.94 -1.81
N PRO A 10 18.24 -5.27 -1.48
CA PRO A 10 18.42 -4.28 -0.41
C PRO A 10 18.37 -2.81 -0.87
N ASP A 11 17.58 -2.44 -1.89
CA ASP A 11 17.49 -1.05 -2.38
C ASP A 11 17.23 -0.05 -1.22
N ALA A 12 18.11 0.94 -1.08
CA ALA A 12 18.08 1.89 0.04
C ALA A 12 16.78 2.71 0.10
N ARG A 13 16.08 2.89 -1.02
CA ARG A 13 14.80 3.61 -1.07
C ARG A 13 13.70 2.90 -0.30
N LEU A 14 13.77 1.57 -0.17
CA LEU A 14 12.81 0.79 0.65
C LEU A 14 12.95 1.08 2.16
N ARG A 15 14.01 1.78 2.58
CA ARG A 15 14.21 2.24 3.97
C ARG A 15 14.01 3.75 4.14
N ALA A 16 13.77 4.49 3.05
CA ALA A 16 13.59 5.93 3.12
C ALA A 16 12.19 6.27 3.64
N VAL A 17 12.08 7.37 4.37
CA VAL A 17 10.79 7.91 4.82
C VAL A 17 10.11 8.59 3.64
N ALA A 18 8.86 8.22 3.35
CA ALA A 18 8.09 8.83 2.29
C ALA A 18 7.54 10.20 2.70
N ASP A 19 7.48 11.12 1.73
CA ASP A 19 7.01 12.49 1.94
C ASP A 19 5.49 12.57 2.04
N HIS A 20 5.01 13.47 2.89
CA HIS A 20 3.59 13.79 3.03
C HIS A 20 3.06 14.41 1.74
N ILE A 21 1.86 13.99 1.31
CA ILE A 21 1.17 14.56 0.16
C ILE A 21 0.32 15.75 0.65
N VAL A 22 0.59 16.94 0.16
CA VAL A 22 -0.09 18.18 0.60
C VAL A 22 -1.47 18.33 -0.06
N GLU A 23 -1.60 17.95 -1.32
CA GLU A 23 -2.82 18.09 -2.12
C GLU A 23 -3.05 16.84 -2.96
N VAL A 24 -4.31 16.45 -3.11
CA VAL A 24 -4.73 15.33 -3.97
C VAL A 24 -5.09 15.87 -5.35
N ASP A 25 -4.07 15.99 -6.19
CA ASP A 25 -4.22 16.44 -7.57
C ASP A 25 -4.34 15.26 -8.56
N GLU A 26 -4.42 15.58 -9.85
CA GLU A 26 -4.49 14.57 -10.91
C GLU A 26 -3.21 13.73 -11.03
N GLU A 27 -2.05 14.23 -10.59
CA GLU A 27 -0.81 13.45 -10.54
C GLU A 27 -0.89 12.36 -9.46
N ILE A 28 -1.45 12.68 -8.29
CA ILE A 28 -1.67 11.70 -7.22
C ILE A 28 -2.69 10.64 -7.63
N LYS A 29 -3.78 11.04 -8.29
CA LYS A 29 -4.76 10.08 -8.83
C LYS A 29 -4.17 9.17 -9.90
N ALA A 30 -3.36 9.73 -10.80
CA ALA A 30 -2.64 8.95 -11.82
C ALA A 30 -1.65 7.97 -11.17
N LEU A 31 -0.91 8.42 -10.15
CA LEU A 31 0.00 7.58 -9.38
C LEU A 31 -0.73 6.40 -8.72
N ALA A 32 -1.86 6.66 -8.05
CA ALA A 32 -2.68 5.62 -7.43
C ALA A 32 -3.13 4.58 -8.47
N LYS A 33 -3.55 5.04 -9.65
CA LYS A 33 -3.93 4.16 -10.75
C LYS A 33 -2.76 3.30 -11.23
N ASP A 34 -1.59 3.89 -11.44
CA ASP A 34 -0.40 3.15 -11.89
C ASP A 34 0.09 2.16 -10.82
N MET A 35 -0.08 2.49 -9.53
CA MET A 35 0.18 1.57 -8.42
C MET A 35 -0.77 0.38 -8.42
N LEU A 36 -2.07 0.59 -8.63
CA LEU A 36 -3.05 -0.49 -8.76
C LEU A 36 -2.74 -1.36 -9.99
N ASP A 37 -2.52 -0.74 -11.15
CA ASP A 37 -2.14 -1.45 -12.38
C ASP A 37 -0.88 -2.32 -12.15
N THR A 38 0.14 -1.79 -11.46
CA THR A 38 1.38 -2.51 -11.11
C THR A 38 1.15 -3.63 -10.10
N MET A 39 0.31 -3.41 -9.10
CA MET A 39 -0.03 -4.39 -8.07
C MET A 39 -0.73 -5.61 -8.68
N TYR A 40 -1.70 -5.39 -9.57
CA TYR A 40 -2.43 -6.47 -10.25
C TYR A 40 -1.55 -7.25 -11.24
N ASP A 41 -0.58 -6.59 -11.90
CA ASP A 41 0.39 -7.26 -12.78
C ASP A 41 1.39 -8.14 -12.00
N ALA A 42 1.71 -7.77 -10.76
CA ALA A 42 2.62 -8.47 -9.86
C ALA A 42 1.92 -9.49 -8.91
N PRO A 43 0.75 -10.01 -9.30
CA PRO A 43 -0.31 -10.58 -8.45
C PRO A 43 -0.28 -10.27 -6.93
N GLY A 44 -0.17 -8.99 -6.56
CA GLY A 44 -0.16 -8.55 -5.17
C GLY A 44 -1.52 -8.12 -4.65
N ILE A 45 -1.67 -8.10 -3.31
CA ILE A 45 -2.87 -7.59 -2.62
C ILE A 45 -2.69 -6.17 -2.04
N GLY A 46 -1.45 -5.66 -2.05
CA GLY A 46 -1.12 -4.32 -1.55
C GLY A 46 0.21 -3.81 -2.10
N LEU A 47 0.31 -2.50 -2.32
CA LEU A 47 1.50 -1.83 -2.83
C LEU A 47 1.64 -0.42 -2.25
N ALA A 48 2.81 -0.11 -1.69
CA ALA A 48 3.17 1.23 -1.25
C ALA A 48 4.02 1.94 -2.32
N ALA A 49 3.85 3.25 -2.50
CA ALA A 49 4.59 4.03 -3.50
C ALA A 49 6.13 3.86 -3.42
N PRO A 50 6.75 3.71 -2.23
CA PRO A 50 8.18 3.44 -2.16
C PRO A 50 8.63 2.18 -2.90
N GLN A 51 7.77 1.17 -3.02
CA GLN A 51 8.08 -0.06 -3.73
C GLN A 51 8.22 0.15 -5.24
N ILE A 52 7.69 1.24 -5.80
CA ILE A 52 7.89 1.63 -7.21
C ILE A 52 8.84 2.84 -7.35
N GLY A 53 9.60 3.14 -6.28
CA GLY A 53 10.59 4.21 -6.24
C GLY A 53 10.03 5.62 -6.09
N VAL A 54 8.76 5.77 -5.68
CA VAL A 54 8.14 7.07 -5.42
C VAL A 54 8.05 7.32 -3.91
N MET A 55 8.75 8.34 -3.41
CA MET A 55 8.78 8.67 -1.98
C MET A 55 7.57 9.52 -1.56
N LYS A 56 6.36 9.04 -1.79
CA LYS A 56 5.12 9.70 -1.36
C LYS A 56 4.32 8.77 -0.45
N ARG A 57 3.65 9.32 0.56
CA ARG A 57 2.82 8.57 1.51
C ARG A 57 1.47 8.20 0.89
N ILE A 58 1.49 7.20 0.02
CA ILE A 58 0.29 6.60 -0.58
C ILE A 58 0.45 5.08 -0.62
N VAL A 59 -0.64 4.39 -0.29
CA VAL A 59 -0.75 2.93 -0.31
C VAL A 59 -2.03 2.56 -1.06
N VAL A 60 -1.95 1.52 -1.90
CA VAL A 60 -3.10 0.90 -2.54
C VAL A 60 -3.20 -0.54 -2.08
N MET A 61 -4.43 -1.07 -1.99
CA MET A 61 -4.67 -2.47 -1.69
C MET A 61 -5.98 -2.95 -2.27
N ASP A 62 -6.09 -4.24 -2.52
CA ASP A 62 -7.32 -4.89 -2.93
C ASP A 62 -7.32 -6.31 -2.37
N LEU A 63 -8.36 -6.64 -1.60
CA LEU A 63 -8.53 -7.94 -0.95
C LEU A 63 -9.66 -8.75 -1.61
N ALA A 64 -10.22 -8.26 -2.73
CA ALA A 64 -11.21 -9.01 -3.49
C ALA A 64 -10.62 -10.37 -3.92
N PRO A 65 -11.35 -11.49 -3.74
CA PRO A 65 -10.91 -12.80 -4.20
C PRO A 65 -10.71 -12.83 -5.72
N GLU A 66 -9.84 -13.74 -6.18
CA GLU A 66 -9.61 -13.94 -7.61
C GLU A 66 -10.92 -14.29 -8.33
N GLY A 67 -11.24 -13.53 -9.38
CA GLY A 67 -12.47 -13.70 -10.16
C GLY A 67 -13.68 -12.90 -9.65
N GLU A 68 -13.55 -12.21 -8.52
CA GLU A 68 -14.56 -11.25 -8.05
C GLU A 68 -14.28 -9.83 -8.55
N THR A 69 -15.28 -8.95 -8.43
CA THR A 69 -15.14 -7.55 -8.81
C THR A 69 -14.11 -6.88 -7.89
N PRO A 70 -13.04 -6.26 -8.43
CA PRO A 70 -12.04 -5.55 -7.64
C PRO A 70 -12.67 -4.50 -6.72
N THR A 71 -12.19 -4.40 -5.48
CA THR A 71 -12.61 -3.39 -4.50
C THR A 71 -11.41 -2.63 -3.98
N PRO A 72 -10.75 -1.82 -4.83
CA PRO A 72 -9.51 -1.17 -4.47
C PRO A 72 -9.74 -0.12 -3.38
N LEU A 73 -8.83 -0.12 -2.40
CA LEU A 73 -8.70 0.91 -1.39
C LEU A 73 -7.42 1.69 -1.67
N VAL A 74 -7.55 3.02 -1.70
CA VAL A 74 -6.41 3.94 -1.82
C VAL A 74 -6.38 4.82 -0.57
N MET A 75 -5.24 4.81 0.12
CA MET A 75 -5.03 5.60 1.32
C MET A 75 -3.89 6.58 1.10
N ILE A 76 -4.20 7.88 1.15
CA ILE A 76 -3.22 8.96 1.11
C ILE A 76 -2.94 9.43 2.53
N ASN A 77 -1.66 9.61 2.85
CA ASN A 77 -1.18 9.98 4.18
C ASN A 77 -1.76 9.13 5.33
N PRO A 78 -1.80 7.78 5.24
CA PRO A 78 -2.38 6.96 6.28
C PRO A 78 -1.64 7.12 7.62
N GLU A 79 -2.42 7.13 8.69
CA GLU A 79 -1.99 7.20 10.08
C GLU A 79 -2.80 6.20 10.91
N ILE A 80 -2.11 5.33 11.66
CA ILE A 80 -2.77 4.45 12.62
C ILE A 80 -3.11 5.27 13.87
N THR A 81 -4.41 5.44 14.14
CA THR A 81 -4.90 6.21 15.30
C THR A 81 -5.16 5.33 16.52
N LYS A 82 -5.35 4.02 16.31
CA LYS A 82 -5.57 3.05 17.39
C LYS A 82 -5.10 1.66 16.97
N PHE A 83 -4.49 0.94 17.90
CA PHE A 83 -4.22 -0.49 17.79
C PHE A 83 -5.22 -1.28 18.65
N GLY A 84 -5.63 -2.46 18.17
CA GLY A 84 -6.33 -3.44 18.99
C GLY A 84 -5.41 -4.13 19.99
N ASP A 85 -6.00 -4.78 20.99
CA ASP A 85 -5.27 -5.44 22.08
C ASP A 85 -4.84 -6.88 21.74
N GLU A 86 -5.51 -7.51 20.78
CA GLU A 86 -5.22 -8.89 20.37
C GLU A 86 -4.09 -8.92 19.35
N ILE A 87 -3.14 -9.83 19.55
CA ILE A 87 -2.05 -10.11 18.61
C ILE A 87 -2.41 -11.33 17.78
N GLN A 88 -2.19 -11.22 16.47
CA GLN A 88 -2.32 -12.30 15.51
C GLN A 88 -0.97 -12.58 14.85
N VAL A 89 -0.65 -13.86 14.69
CA VAL A 89 0.49 -14.33 13.92
C VAL A 89 -0.04 -14.79 12.56
N THR A 90 0.50 -14.19 11.49
CA THR A 90 0.11 -14.52 10.12
C THR A 90 1.35 -14.65 9.26
N GLU A 91 1.32 -15.56 8.29
CA GLU A 91 2.36 -15.66 7.27
C GLU A 91 2.20 -14.53 6.25
N GLU A 92 3.20 -13.66 6.14
CA GLU A 92 3.22 -12.51 5.23
C GLU A 92 4.26 -12.71 4.13
N GLY A 93 3.90 -12.31 2.91
CA GLY A 93 4.80 -12.13 1.77
C GLY A 93 4.89 -10.67 1.34
N CYS A 94 5.87 -10.32 0.50
CA CYS A 94 6.03 -8.95 0.03
C CYS A 94 6.53 -8.91 -1.42
N LEU A 95 5.94 -8.04 -2.25
CA LEU A 95 6.38 -7.83 -3.64
C LEU A 95 7.85 -7.36 -3.75
N SER A 96 8.39 -6.76 -2.70
CA SER A 96 9.79 -6.30 -2.63
C SER A 96 10.75 -7.34 -2.02
N ILE A 97 10.25 -8.50 -1.60
CA ILE A 97 11.00 -9.63 -1.03
C ILE A 97 10.46 -10.93 -1.67
N PRO A 98 10.79 -11.20 -2.94
CA PRO A 98 10.15 -12.25 -3.71
C PRO A 98 10.44 -13.64 -3.13
N GLU A 99 9.47 -14.54 -3.27
CA GLU A 99 9.55 -15.97 -2.88
C GLU A 99 9.74 -16.23 -1.37
N LEU A 100 9.77 -15.19 -0.55
CA LEU A 100 9.97 -15.31 0.89
C LEU A 100 8.69 -14.97 1.65
N TYR A 101 8.33 -15.89 2.54
CA TYR A 101 7.18 -15.79 3.42
C TYR A 101 7.63 -16.09 4.84
N TYR A 102 7.18 -15.28 5.79
CA TYR A 102 7.55 -15.40 7.20
C TYR A 102 6.36 -15.13 8.09
N GLU A 103 6.32 -15.77 9.25
CA GLU A 103 5.38 -15.44 10.31
C GLU A 103 5.71 -14.07 10.91
N VAL A 104 4.70 -13.19 10.94
CA VAL A 104 4.81 -11.85 11.52
C VAL A 104 3.71 -11.66 12.56
N GLU A 105 4.08 -11.16 13.73
CA GLU A 105 3.13 -10.82 14.79
C GLU A 105 2.68 -9.36 14.65
N ARG A 106 1.37 -9.12 14.56
CA ARG A 106 0.78 -7.78 14.52
C ARG A 106 -0.52 -7.71 15.34
N PRO A 107 -0.95 -6.51 15.78
CA PRO A 107 -2.31 -6.34 16.28
C PRO A 107 -3.33 -6.80 15.23
N SER A 108 -4.32 -7.60 15.64
CA SER A 108 -5.35 -8.16 14.75
C SER A 108 -6.24 -7.08 14.12
N THR A 109 -6.29 -5.90 14.74
CA THR A 109 -7.06 -4.76 14.26
C THR A 109 -6.29 -3.45 14.45
N VAL A 110 -6.54 -2.52 13.53
CA VAL A 110 -6.08 -1.12 13.60
C VAL A 110 -7.20 -0.20 13.13
N THR A 111 -7.24 1.02 13.66
CA THR A 111 -8.02 2.11 13.09
C THR A 111 -7.07 3.02 12.33
N VAL A 112 -7.38 3.31 11.07
CA VAL A 112 -6.51 4.09 10.18
C VAL A 112 -7.24 5.34 9.72
N LYS A 113 -6.68 6.50 10.00
CA LYS A 113 -7.10 7.76 9.41
C LYS A 113 -6.31 8.00 8.13
N TYR A 114 -6.98 8.40 7.06
CA TYR A 114 -6.33 8.71 5.78
C TYR A 114 -7.15 9.70 4.95
N THR A 115 -6.56 10.22 3.89
CA THR A 115 -7.24 11.02 2.87
C THR A 115 -7.57 10.14 1.66
N ASP A 116 -8.78 10.23 1.13
CA ASP A 116 -9.18 9.51 -0.08
C ASP A 116 -8.81 10.27 -1.37
N LEU A 117 -9.16 9.69 -2.53
CA LEU A 117 -8.87 10.30 -3.85
C LEU A 117 -9.68 11.57 -4.14
N ASP A 118 -10.76 11.82 -3.39
CA ASP A 118 -11.56 13.04 -3.48
C ASP A 118 -11.05 14.13 -2.52
N GLY A 119 -9.97 13.84 -1.77
CA GLY A 119 -9.38 14.75 -0.79
C GLY A 119 -10.12 14.80 0.55
N GLN A 120 -11.03 13.85 0.80
CA GLN A 120 -11.79 13.78 2.05
C GLN A 120 -11.06 12.94 3.08
N GLU A 121 -11.19 13.31 4.36
CA GLU A 121 -10.65 12.53 5.47
C GLU A 121 -11.60 11.38 5.83
N VAL A 122 -11.04 10.18 5.95
CA VAL A 122 -11.74 8.93 6.28
C VAL A 122 -11.07 8.31 7.51
N THR A 123 -11.85 7.59 8.33
CA THR A 123 -11.39 6.83 9.51
C THR A 123 -12.13 5.50 9.59
#